data_AF-A0A9D6CKU0-F1
#
_entry.id   AF-A0A9D6CKU0-F1
#
_cell.length_a   1.000
_cell.length_b   1.000
_cell.length_c   1.000
_cell.angle_alpha   90.00
_cell.angle_beta   90.00
_cell.angle_gamma   90.00
#
_symmetry.space_group_name_H-M   'P 1'
#
loop_
_entity.id
_entity.type
_entity.pdbx_description
1 polymer ?
#
loop_
_entity_poly.entity_id
_entity_poly.type
_entity_poly.pdbx_seq_one_letter_code
_entity_poly.pdbx_strand_id
1 'polypeptide(L)'
;MFRSAPVLLLLALLGCGGAEAPPPAVERPNIVLLMTDDQGWAQLGSHGDDVLKTPNLDKLAAESVEFERFYVSPVCAPTRASLMTGRYNYRTGVVDTYLGRAMMAPDEVTIAELLGEAGYRTGIFGKWHLGDNYPMRAMDQGFDRAIVIRGGGIGQPSDPPGSDYFDPILFDNGEQKKYQGYCTDVYFQEATRFIDESGDKPFFVYLPTNAPHAPYRVADSYREPYAALGLDDKDARIYGMITNIDDNVGRLLAHLDEKGLRDNTIFIFMTDNGPTTRRFTAGLRAQKASTYENGIRVPFFFRWPAKLQPRKVQTIGAHIDVLPTLLEAAGVQPPSTLHLDGRSLMPLLELGDAAPWRDRRLFIQSHRGNIPERGRNATVIGQQYKLVQPLSFGQPPPPDAQWEYYDLNADPGEALDISSKENQRDRDNLQRDYEVWFREVSETRGYEPQRIWLGAEEENPTVLTRQDWRILAGPDGWGKGSYGEWAIDCRRDGLYKAIVDFDEAEAPGRAEVKFGAAEASKEYEAGATRVELEGLRFQRGLGNLGARLVSRGQVSGARMVTMERIGDLPPQ
;
A
#
# COMPACT_ATOMS: atom_id res chain seq x y z
N MET A 1 -62.31 41.20 69.53
CA MET A 1 -60.90 41.63 69.72
C MET A 1 -60.03 40.40 69.81
N PHE A 2 -59.40 39.97 68.72
CA PHE A 2 -58.23 39.08 68.75
C PHE A 2 -57.36 39.43 67.54
N ARG A 3 -56.07 39.65 67.81
CA ARG A 3 -55.03 40.12 66.89
C ARG A 3 -54.60 38.97 65.96
N SER A 4 -54.51 39.23 64.66
CA SER A 4 -53.92 38.34 63.65
C SER A 4 -52.49 38.79 63.35
N ALA A 5 -51.53 37.86 63.47
CA ALA A 5 -50.12 38.04 63.16
C ALA A 5 -49.87 38.01 61.64
N PRO A 6 -48.85 38.73 61.10
CA PRO A 6 -48.50 38.64 59.69
C PRO A 6 -47.57 37.44 59.43
N VAL A 7 -47.84 36.74 58.33
CA VAL A 7 -47.04 35.64 57.78
C VAL A 7 -45.78 36.23 57.14
N LEU A 8 -44.59 35.82 57.60
CA LEU A 8 -43.31 36.07 56.93
C LEU A 8 -43.18 35.10 55.74
N LEU A 9 -43.07 35.65 54.53
CA LEU A 9 -42.74 34.90 53.31
C LEU A 9 -41.20 34.77 53.22
N LEU A 10 -40.66 33.56 53.37
CA LEU A 10 -39.25 33.27 53.04
C LEU A 10 -39.10 33.21 51.51
N LEU A 11 -38.35 34.14 50.92
CA LEU A 11 -37.85 34.02 49.55
C LEU A 11 -36.63 33.09 49.55
N ALA A 12 -36.78 31.91 48.92
CA ALA A 12 -35.68 31.02 48.60
C ALA A 12 -34.85 31.61 47.44
N LEU A 13 -33.60 31.97 47.72
CA LEU A 13 -32.60 32.31 46.71
C LEU A 13 -32.18 31.02 45.99
N LEU A 14 -32.74 30.80 44.79
CA LEU A 14 -32.25 29.81 43.84
C LEU A 14 -30.88 30.25 43.33
N GLY A 15 -29.83 29.62 43.85
CA GLY A 15 -28.48 29.76 43.32
C GLY A 15 -28.43 29.29 41.87
N CYS A 16 -28.10 30.19 40.96
CA CYS A 16 -27.74 29.86 39.59
C CYS A 16 -26.41 29.09 39.64
N GLY A 17 -26.48 27.76 39.60
CA GLY A 17 -25.34 26.93 39.26
C GLY A 17 -24.95 27.26 37.82
N GLY A 18 -23.78 27.88 37.65
CA GLY A 18 -23.19 28.04 36.32
C GLY A 18 -23.02 26.66 35.71
N ALA A 19 -23.70 26.40 34.60
CA ALA A 19 -23.38 25.27 33.76
C ALA A 19 -21.94 25.51 33.27
N GLU A 20 -21.00 24.69 33.75
CA GLU A 20 -19.69 24.57 33.09
C GLU A 20 -19.97 24.26 31.61
N ALA A 21 -19.40 25.07 30.72
CA ALA A 21 -19.40 24.76 29.31
C ALA A 21 -18.85 23.33 29.16
N PRO A 22 -19.46 22.47 28.31
CA PRO A 22 -18.90 21.18 28.03
C PRO A 22 -17.41 21.37 27.64
N PRO A 23 -16.51 20.51 28.14
CA PRO A 23 -15.10 20.61 27.74
C PRO A 23 -15.04 20.68 26.20
N PRO A 24 -14.16 21.52 25.63
CA PRO A 24 -14.02 21.59 24.18
C PRO A 24 -13.85 20.17 23.66
N ALA A 25 -14.64 19.81 22.64
CA ALA A 25 -14.51 18.51 22.00
C ALA A 25 -13.03 18.34 21.65
N VAL A 26 -12.42 17.23 22.09
CA VAL A 26 -11.01 16.94 21.77
C VAL A 26 -10.90 16.97 20.25
N GLU A 27 -10.22 17.99 19.74
CA GLU A 27 -10.11 18.22 18.31
C GLU A 27 -9.29 17.09 17.71
N ARG A 28 -9.94 16.28 16.87
CA ARG A 28 -9.30 15.13 16.24
C ARG A 28 -8.09 15.58 15.41
N PRO A 29 -6.95 14.88 15.50
CA PRO A 29 -5.78 15.27 14.76
C PRO A 29 -6.00 15.08 13.26
N ASN A 30 -5.38 15.95 12.46
CA ASN A 30 -5.17 15.64 11.05
C ASN A 30 -4.12 14.54 10.92
N ILE A 31 -4.15 13.79 9.82
CA ILE A 31 -3.22 12.68 9.58
C ILE A 31 -2.63 12.80 8.19
N VAL A 32 -1.30 12.82 8.10
CA VAL A 32 -0.53 12.65 6.86
C VAL A 32 0.34 11.42 7.01
N LEU A 33 0.15 10.42 6.14
CA LEU A 33 0.98 9.22 6.06
C LEU A 33 1.71 9.21 4.72
N LEU A 34 3.00 9.55 4.75
CA LEU A 34 3.91 9.45 3.62
C LEU A 34 4.58 8.08 3.59
N MET A 35 4.46 7.41 2.45
CA MET A 35 5.13 6.13 2.17
C MET A 35 5.92 6.21 0.86
N THR A 36 7.21 5.91 0.91
CA THR A 36 8.03 5.77 -0.31
C THR A 36 8.13 4.30 -0.75
N ASP A 37 8.55 4.09 -2.00
CA ASP A 37 8.59 2.77 -2.67
C ASP A 37 10.03 2.37 -2.98
N ASP A 38 10.50 1.28 -2.38
CA ASP A 38 11.88 0.76 -2.49
C ASP A 38 12.99 1.65 -1.90
N GLN A 39 12.67 2.43 -0.88
CA GLN A 39 13.67 3.11 -0.06
C GLN A 39 14.01 2.28 1.18
N GLY A 40 15.28 1.99 1.38
CA GLY A 40 15.76 1.20 2.52
C GLY A 40 15.86 1.98 3.83
N TRP A 41 15.93 1.26 4.96
CA TRP A 41 16.14 1.86 6.28
C TRP A 41 17.34 2.80 6.32
N ALA A 42 18.48 2.39 5.75
CA ALA A 42 19.70 3.17 5.80
C ALA A 42 19.74 4.37 4.82
N GLN A 43 18.75 4.52 3.93
CA GLN A 43 18.76 5.55 2.88
C GLN A 43 18.18 6.88 3.39
N LEU A 44 18.80 7.39 4.46
CA LEU A 44 18.54 8.68 5.10
C LEU A 44 19.85 9.21 5.69
N GLY A 45 20.07 10.52 5.63
CA GLY A 45 21.23 11.16 6.26
C GLY A 45 21.26 10.92 7.77
N SER A 46 20.10 10.99 8.44
CA SER A 46 19.95 10.70 9.87
C SER A 46 20.29 9.26 10.28
N HIS A 47 20.32 8.32 9.32
CA HIS A 47 20.68 6.91 9.54
C HIS A 47 22.12 6.59 9.11
N GLY A 48 22.94 7.60 8.82
CA GLY A 48 24.37 7.47 8.58
C GLY A 48 24.78 7.40 7.10
N ASP A 49 23.87 7.67 6.16
CA ASP A 49 24.26 7.84 4.76
C ASP A 49 24.88 9.23 4.55
N ASP A 50 26.20 9.31 4.57
CA ASP A 50 26.93 10.57 4.39
C ASP A 50 26.82 11.15 2.96
N VAL A 51 26.45 10.33 1.98
CA VAL A 51 26.34 10.74 0.57
C VAL A 51 24.96 11.34 0.32
N LEU A 52 23.90 10.62 0.65
CA LEU A 52 22.52 11.04 0.43
C LEU A 52 22.17 12.25 1.31
N LYS A 53 21.55 13.27 0.71
CA LYS A 53 21.13 14.48 1.44
C LYS A 53 19.61 14.51 1.59
N THR A 54 19.15 14.38 2.83
CA THR A 54 17.72 14.39 3.21
C THR A 54 17.43 15.33 4.38
N PRO A 55 17.79 16.63 4.31
CA PRO A 55 17.69 17.53 5.46
C PRO A 55 16.27 17.68 6.03
N ASN A 56 15.22 17.57 5.21
CA ASN A 56 13.84 17.72 5.68
C ASN A 56 13.33 16.45 6.38
N LEU A 57 13.67 15.26 5.85
CA LEU A 57 13.40 13.98 6.50
C LEU A 57 14.24 13.80 7.77
N ASP A 58 15.48 14.28 7.77
CA ASP A 58 16.36 14.26 8.95
C ASP A 58 15.79 15.17 10.04
N LYS A 59 15.30 16.36 9.67
CA LYS A 59 14.56 17.24 10.59
C LYS A 59 13.28 16.57 11.10
N LEU A 60 12.51 15.94 10.22
CA LEU A 60 11.31 15.21 10.60
C LEU A 60 11.64 14.10 11.62
N ALA A 61 12.71 13.32 11.38
CA ALA A 61 13.18 12.29 12.29
C ALA A 61 13.52 12.87 13.68
N ALA A 62 14.28 13.98 13.72
CA ALA A 62 14.66 14.66 14.96
C ALA A 62 13.47 15.22 15.76
N GLU A 63 12.35 15.48 15.09
CA GLU A 63 11.10 15.98 15.69
C GLU A 63 10.10 14.87 16.00
N SER A 64 10.41 13.61 15.70
CA SER A 64 9.48 12.48 15.77
C SER A 64 9.77 11.53 16.92
N VAL A 65 8.77 10.71 17.24
CA VAL A 65 9.05 9.40 17.82
C VAL A 65 9.49 8.47 16.69
N GLU A 66 10.71 7.96 16.77
CA GLU A 66 11.30 7.03 15.80
C GLU A 66 11.32 5.62 16.39
N PHE A 67 10.81 4.64 15.65
CA PHE A 67 11.02 3.23 15.98
C PHE A 67 12.31 2.76 15.32
N GLU A 68 13.30 2.34 16.11
CA GLU A 68 14.56 1.88 15.53
C GLU A 68 14.36 0.59 14.71
N ARG A 69 13.43 -0.28 15.14
CA ARG A 69 13.04 -1.49 14.45
C ARG A 69 11.54 -1.53 14.20
N PHE A 70 11.15 -1.04 13.03
CA PHE A 70 9.80 -1.13 12.50
C PHE A 70 9.78 -2.01 11.25
N TYR A 71 8.83 -2.95 11.19
CA TYR A 71 8.84 -4.00 10.17
C TYR A 71 7.65 -3.96 9.21
N VAL A 72 7.96 -4.21 7.94
CA VAL A 72 7.02 -4.32 6.81
C VAL A 72 7.16 -5.66 6.11
N SER A 73 6.25 -5.97 5.18
CA SER A 73 6.45 -7.11 4.28
C SER A 73 7.61 -6.83 3.31
N PRO A 74 8.26 -7.85 2.72
CA PRO A 74 9.46 -7.64 1.90
C PRO A 74 9.17 -7.08 0.50
N VAL A 75 7.90 -6.81 0.19
CA VAL A 75 7.41 -6.31 -1.10
C VAL A 75 6.15 -5.45 -0.92
N CYS A 76 5.90 -4.60 -1.90
CA CYS A 76 4.93 -3.50 -1.87
C CYS A 76 3.47 -3.87 -1.53
N ALA A 77 2.78 -4.66 -2.36
CA ALA A 77 1.34 -4.91 -2.19
C ALA A 77 0.98 -5.57 -0.84
N PRO A 78 1.71 -6.61 -0.36
CA PRO A 78 1.54 -7.12 0.99
C PRO A 78 1.67 -6.07 2.10
N THR A 79 2.67 -5.19 2.05
CA THR A 79 2.81 -4.10 3.03
C THR A 79 1.61 -3.15 2.98
N ARG A 80 1.19 -2.75 1.79
CA ARG A 80 0.08 -1.81 1.58
C ARG A 80 -1.24 -2.38 2.10
N ALA A 81 -1.52 -3.65 1.81
CA ALA A 81 -2.71 -4.34 2.29
C ALA A 81 -2.74 -4.38 3.83
N SER A 82 -1.62 -4.77 4.43
CA SER A 82 -1.50 -4.83 5.89
C SER A 82 -1.52 -3.48 6.58
N LEU A 83 -0.98 -2.44 5.96
CA LEU A 83 -1.07 -1.06 6.44
C LEU A 83 -2.52 -0.57 6.44
N MET A 84 -3.24 -0.78 5.33
CA MET A 84 -4.60 -0.27 5.17
C MET A 84 -5.61 -1.00 6.04
N THR A 85 -5.36 -2.26 6.42
CA THR A 85 -6.34 -3.12 7.11
C THR A 85 -5.96 -3.48 8.55
N GLY A 86 -4.72 -3.21 8.97
CA GLY A 86 -4.21 -3.66 10.28
C GLY A 86 -4.15 -5.19 10.44
N ARG A 87 -4.21 -5.93 9.33
CA ARG A 87 -4.28 -7.40 9.26
C ARG A 87 -3.15 -7.94 8.41
N TYR A 88 -2.70 -9.16 8.66
CA TYR A 88 -1.66 -9.78 7.83
C TYR A 88 -2.14 -9.95 6.37
N ASN A 89 -1.25 -9.72 5.40
CA ASN A 89 -1.57 -9.69 3.97
C ASN A 89 -2.34 -10.92 3.49
N TYR A 90 -2.03 -12.11 4.00
CA TYR A 90 -2.74 -13.34 3.64
C TYR A 90 -4.22 -13.31 4.05
N ARG A 91 -4.56 -12.71 5.19
CA ARG A 91 -5.97 -12.52 5.57
C ARG A 91 -6.73 -11.60 4.61
N THR A 92 -6.04 -10.71 3.91
CA THR A 92 -6.61 -9.74 2.96
C THR A 92 -6.77 -10.29 1.53
N GLY A 93 -6.30 -11.51 1.28
CA GLY A 93 -6.24 -12.10 -0.06
C GLY A 93 -5.02 -11.70 -0.91
N VAL A 94 -4.21 -10.72 -0.45
CA VAL A 94 -2.99 -10.29 -1.13
C VAL A 94 -1.83 -11.25 -0.84
N VAL A 95 -1.39 -11.98 -1.86
CA VAL A 95 -0.34 -13.02 -1.74
C VAL A 95 0.95 -12.66 -2.49
N ASP A 96 0.88 -11.81 -3.52
CA ASP A 96 2.00 -11.40 -4.37
C ASP A 96 1.70 -10.01 -4.99
N THR A 97 2.54 -9.51 -5.90
CA THR A 97 2.54 -8.12 -6.38
C THR A 97 2.00 -7.91 -7.79
N TYR A 98 1.62 -8.99 -8.48
CA TYR A 98 1.21 -8.94 -9.89
C TYR A 98 0.43 -10.18 -10.29
N LEU A 99 -0.10 -10.19 -11.52
CA LEU A 99 -0.95 -11.26 -12.06
C LEU A 99 -2.15 -11.51 -11.14
N GLY A 100 -2.84 -10.43 -10.82
CA GLY A 100 -4.07 -10.43 -10.04
C GLY A 100 -3.92 -10.92 -8.60
N ARG A 101 -2.67 -11.03 -8.10
CA ARG A 101 -2.37 -11.43 -6.72
C ARG A 101 -2.18 -10.26 -5.77
N ALA A 102 -2.10 -9.04 -6.32
CA ALA A 102 -2.06 -7.78 -5.58
C ALA A 102 -3.46 -7.25 -5.24
N MET A 103 -4.51 -7.82 -5.83
CA MET A 103 -5.89 -7.38 -5.60
C MET A 103 -6.33 -7.76 -4.19
N MET A 104 -6.66 -6.75 -3.38
CA MET A 104 -7.17 -6.94 -2.03
C MET A 104 -8.64 -7.37 -2.09
N ALA A 105 -9.04 -8.26 -1.17
CA ALA A 105 -10.43 -8.67 -1.08
C ALA A 105 -11.31 -7.44 -0.75
N PRO A 106 -12.38 -7.18 -1.52
CA PRO A 106 -13.14 -5.94 -1.39
C PRO A 106 -14.04 -5.88 -0.15
N ASP A 107 -14.11 -6.95 0.62
CA ASP A 107 -14.79 -7.04 1.91
C ASP A 107 -13.86 -6.75 3.11
N GLU A 108 -12.56 -6.51 2.88
CA GLU A 108 -11.70 -5.93 3.90
C GLU A 108 -12.09 -4.48 4.17
N VAL A 109 -11.98 -4.05 5.42
CA VAL A 109 -12.27 -2.67 5.83
C VAL A 109 -10.98 -1.91 6.01
N THR A 110 -10.83 -0.81 5.29
CA THR A 110 -9.63 0.01 5.32
C THR A 110 -9.67 1.10 6.39
N ILE A 111 -8.51 1.61 6.76
CA ILE A 111 -8.38 2.79 7.61
C ILE A 111 -9.07 4.02 7.01
N ALA A 112 -9.10 4.16 5.69
CA ALA A 112 -9.77 5.27 5.02
C ALA A 112 -11.29 5.21 5.24
N GLU A 113 -11.90 4.03 5.11
CA GLU A 113 -13.32 3.84 5.42
C GLU A 113 -13.63 4.17 6.88
N LEU A 114 -12.85 3.63 7.82
CA LEU A 114 -13.06 3.85 9.26
C LEU A 114 -12.91 5.34 9.66
N LEU A 115 -11.94 6.04 9.10
CA LEU A 115 -11.76 7.48 9.35
C LEU A 115 -12.83 8.31 8.62
N GLY A 116 -13.21 7.92 7.41
CA GLY A 116 -14.29 8.57 6.65
C GLY A 116 -15.63 8.47 7.38
N GLU A 117 -15.98 7.30 7.91
CA GLU A 117 -17.16 7.10 8.77
C GLU A 117 -17.08 7.95 10.06
N ALA A 118 -15.87 8.18 10.58
CA ALA A 118 -15.65 9.08 11.69
C ALA A 118 -15.72 10.57 11.29
N GLY A 119 -15.88 10.91 10.01
CA GLY A 119 -16.04 12.29 9.53
C GLY A 119 -14.77 12.96 9.05
N TYR A 120 -13.70 12.19 8.82
CA TYR A 120 -12.51 12.69 8.12
C TYR A 120 -12.79 12.90 6.63
N ARG A 121 -12.14 13.89 6.04
CA ARG A 121 -11.89 13.91 4.59
C ARG A 121 -10.75 12.95 4.27
N THR A 122 -10.89 12.06 3.29
CA THR A 122 -9.86 11.06 2.96
C THR A 122 -9.29 11.26 1.56
N GLY A 123 -7.97 11.31 1.45
CA GLY A 123 -7.25 11.55 0.19
C GLY A 123 -6.08 10.60 0.00
N ILE A 124 -5.96 10.03 -1.21
CA ILE A 124 -4.79 9.25 -1.64
C ILE A 124 -4.16 9.89 -2.88
N PHE A 125 -2.84 10.05 -2.85
CA PHE A 125 -2.06 10.65 -3.93
C PHE A 125 -0.83 9.79 -4.20
N GLY A 126 -0.92 8.89 -5.19
CA GLY A 126 0.19 7.99 -5.52
C GLY A 126 -0.19 6.57 -5.88
N LYS A 127 0.62 5.60 -5.46
CA LYS A 127 0.46 4.19 -5.76
C LYS A 127 -0.52 3.51 -4.79
N TRP A 128 -1.63 3.01 -5.34
CA TRP A 128 -2.57 2.17 -4.59
C TRP A 128 -2.11 0.71 -4.50
N HIS A 129 -2.01 0.05 -5.66
CA HIS A 129 -1.51 -1.33 -5.83
C HIS A 129 -2.29 -2.41 -5.05
N LEU A 130 -3.58 -2.16 -4.79
CA LEU A 130 -4.50 -3.12 -4.13
C LEU A 130 -5.73 -3.47 -4.99
N GLY A 131 -5.69 -3.12 -6.28
CA GLY A 131 -6.76 -3.37 -7.26
C GLY A 131 -7.06 -2.12 -8.09
N ASP A 132 -7.08 -2.27 -9.41
CA ASP A 132 -7.24 -1.13 -10.35
C ASP A 132 -8.69 -0.95 -10.84
N ASN A 133 -9.57 -1.90 -10.52
CA ASN A 133 -10.96 -1.94 -10.98
C ASN A 133 -11.93 -2.14 -9.82
N TYR A 134 -13.18 -1.75 -10.03
CA TYR A 134 -14.29 -1.91 -9.11
C TYR A 134 -14.45 -3.40 -8.74
N PRO A 135 -14.66 -3.73 -7.46
CA PRO A 135 -14.87 -2.83 -6.30
C PRO A 135 -13.62 -2.55 -5.45
N MET A 136 -12.42 -2.62 -6.03
CA MET A 136 -11.15 -2.60 -5.29
C MET A 136 -10.35 -1.31 -5.49
N ARG A 137 -10.85 -0.33 -6.25
CA ARG A 137 -10.12 0.94 -6.47
C ARG A 137 -10.05 1.71 -5.16
N ALA A 138 -9.06 2.59 -5.01
CA ALA A 138 -8.93 3.38 -3.79
C ALA A 138 -10.20 4.21 -3.47
N MET A 139 -10.86 4.77 -4.49
CA MET A 139 -12.14 5.49 -4.34
C MET A 139 -13.31 4.60 -3.88
N ASP A 140 -13.23 3.28 -4.10
CA ASP A 140 -14.21 2.32 -3.62
C ASP A 140 -13.89 1.83 -2.19
N GLN A 141 -12.68 2.13 -1.71
CA GLN A 141 -12.10 1.68 -0.45
C GLN A 141 -11.86 2.88 0.49
N GLY A 142 -12.85 3.78 0.53
CA GLY A 142 -12.96 4.85 1.52
C GLY A 142 -12.23 6.15 1.23
N PHE A 143 -11.57 6.33 0.08
CA PHE A 143 -10.92 7.60 -0.29
C PHE A 143 -11.87 8.53 -1.07
N ASP A 144 -12.22 9.69 -0.51
CA ASP A 144 -13.02 10.73 -1.19
C ASP A 144 -12.32 11.28 -2.45
N ARG A 145 -10.99 11.42 -2.36
CA ARG A 145 -10.11 11.90 -3.43
C ARG A 145 -9.02 10.88 -3.69
N ALA A 146 -8.99 10.33 -4.89
CA ALA A 146 -7.94 9.41 -5.33
C ALA A 146 -7.31 9.93 -6.61
N ILE A 147 -6.04 10.33 -6.53
CA ILE A 147 -5.19 10.60 -7.69
C ILE A 147 -4.08 9.55 -7.69
N VAL A 148 -4.24 8.52 -8.51
CA VAL A 148 -3.41 7.33 -8.42
C VAL A 148 -2.85 6.86 -9.75
N ILE A 149 -1.75 6.12 -9.70
CA ILE A 149 -1.35 5.23 -10.80
C ILE A 149 -2.05 3.88 -10.66
N ARG A 150 -2.07 3.12 -11.76
CA ARG A 150 -2.50 1.71 -11.76
C ARG A 150 -1.32 0.77 -11.55
N GLY A 151 -1.61 -0.43 -11.06
CA GLY A 151 -0.64 -1.49 -10.84
C GLY A 151 0.46 -1.12 -9.84
N GLY A 152 1.66 -1.67 -10.07
CA GLY A 152 2.76 -1.62 -9.12
C GLY A 152 3.77 -0.51 -9.32
N GLY A 153 3.59 0.40 -10.28
CA GLY A 153 4.55 1.46 -10.57
C GLY A 153 4.46 1.94 -12.01
N ILE A 154 5.07 3.10 -12.28
CA ILE A 154 5.13 3.67 -13.62
C ILE A 154 6.03 2.81 -14.53
N GLY A 155 5.68 2.70 -15.81
CA GLY A 155 6.31 1.84 -16.80
C GLY A 155 5.89 0.37 -16.74
N GLN A 156 4.83 0.04 -15.99
CA GLN A 156 4.30 -1.32 -15.88
C GLN A 156 3.12 -1.56 -16.84
N PRO A 157 2.70 -2.82 -17.08
CA PRO A 157 1.67 -3.12 -18.08
C PRO A 157 0.29 -2.52 -17.82
N SER A 158 0.04 -2.02 -16.62
CA SER A 158 -1.16 -1.30 -16.23
C SER A 158 -1.19 0.15 -16.71
N ASP A 159 -0.04 0.69 -17.12
CA ASP A 159 0.07 2.10 -17.49
C ASP A 159 -0.58 2.41 -18.83
N PRO A 160 -1.27 3.56 -18.91
CA PRO A 160 -1.63 4.15 -20.18
C PRO A 160 -0.39 4.33 -21.07
N PRO A 161 -0.51 4.11 -22.40
CA PRO A 161 0.61 4.36 -23.29
C PRO A 161 1.05 5.83 -23.22
N GLY A 162 2.35 6.07 -23.12
CA GLY A 162 2.94 7.40 -23.02
C GLY A 162 2.96 8.01 -21.62
N SER A 163 2.58 7.27 -20.57
CA SER A 163 2.82 7.68 -19.18
C SER A 163 4.31 7.52 -18.82
N ASP A 164 4.85 8.49 -18.09
CA ASP A 164 6.23 8.47 -17.56
C ASP A 164 6.24 9.22 -16.21
N TYR A 165 7.38 9.24 -15.53
CA TYR A 165 7.61 10.06 -14.33
C TYR A 165 7.51 11.57 -14.61
N PHE A 166 7.70 11.99 -15.86
CA PHE A 166 7.48 13.37 -16.30
C PHE A 166 6.22 13.44 -17.13
N ASP A 167 5.38 14.43 -16.82
CA ASP A 167 4.05 14.62 -17.37
C ASP A 167 3.17 13.35 -17.28
N PRO A 168 2.98 12.80 -16.06
CA PRO A 168 2.38 11.49 -15.87
C PRO A 168 0.90 11.50 -16.29
N ILE A 169 0.43 10.32 -16.70
CA ILE A 169 -0.99 10.05 -16.85
C ILE A 169 -1.47 9.33 -15.57
N LEU A 170 -2.35 9.99 -14.81
CA LEU A 170 -2.87 9.52 -13.53
C LEU A 170 -4.39 9.32 -13.63
N PHE A 171 -4.95 8.59 -12.67
CA PHE A 171 -6.38 8.35 -12.54
C PHE A 171 -6.92 9.17 -11.38
N ASP A 172 -7.67 10.22 -11.72
CA ASP A 172 -8.33 11.14 -10.81
C ASP A 172 -9.78 10.69 -10.61
N ASN A 173 -10.08 10.05 -9.46
CA ASN A 173 -11.37 9.42 -9.16
C ASN A 173 -11.89 8.57 -10.34
N GLY A 174 -10.99 7.77 -10.92
CA GLY A 174 -11.26 6.88 -12.05
C GLY A 174 -11.11 7.54 -13.42
N GLU A 175 -11.06 8.87 -13.51
CA GLU A 175 -10.88 9.60 -14.77
C GLU A 175 -9.39 9.69 -15.13
N GLN A 176 -9.01 9.21 -16.30
CA GLN A 176 -7.63 9.30 -16.79
C GLN A 176 -7.29 10.76 -17.18
N LYS A 177 -6.30 11.37 -16.52
CA LYS A 177 -5.84 12.75 -16.77
C LYS A 177 -4.33 12.82 -16.92
N LYS A 178 -3.88 13.67 -17.84
CA LYS A 178 -2.47 14.01 -17.98
C LYS A 178 -2.14 15.22 -17.10
N TYR A 179 -1.10 15.08 -16.28
CA TYR A 179 -0.57 16.14 -15.45
C TYR A 179 0.75 16.67 -16.05
N GLN A 180 1.15 17.88 -15.65
CA GLN A 180 2.42 18.48 -16.06
C GLN A 180 3.43 18.42 -14.92
N GLY A 181 4.69 18.19 -15.25
CA GLY A 181 5.79 18.16 -14.28
C GLY A 181 6.14 16.75 -13.79
N TYR A 182 6.94 16.69 -12.73
CA TYR A 182 7.41 15.42 -12.19
C TYR A 182 6.36 14.78 -11.27
N CYS A 183 6.16 13.47 -11.42
CA CYS A 183 5.05 12.74 -10.81
C CYS A 183 5.00 12.85 -9.28
N THR A 184 6.15 12.77 -8.61
CA THR A 184 6.23 12.99 -7.15
C THR A 184 5.76 14.40 -6.77
N ASP A 185 6.18 15.43 -7.51
CA ASP A 185 5.76 16.81 -7.22
C ASP A 185 4.24 16.98 -7.41
N VAL A 186 3.65 16.32 -8.41
CA VAL A 186 2.19 16.34 -8.64
C VAL A 186 1.44 15.77 -7.44
N TYR A 187 1.85 14.62 -6.90
CA TYR A 187 1.17 14.03 -5.73
C TYR A 187 1.19 14.96 -4.51
N PHE A 188 2.35 15.56 -4.21
CA PHE A 188 2.46 16.49 -3.09
C PHE A 188 1.65 17.76 -3.31
N GLN A 189 1.64 18.32 -4.52
CA GLN A 189 0.81 19.49 -4.84
C GLN A 189 -0.69 19.21 -4.68
N GLU A 190 -1.16 18.06 -5.17
CA GLU A 190 -2.57 17.68 -5.05
C GLU A 190 -2.95 17.33 -3.60
N ALA A 191 -2.04 16.73 -2.83
CA ALA A 191 -2.21 16.53 -1.39
C ALA A 191 -2.32 17.86 -0.64
N THR A 192 -1.43 18.83 -0.92
CA THR A 192 -1.49 20.18 -0.35
C THR A 192 -2.79 20.89 -0.71
N ARG A 193 -3.26 20.78 -1.96
CA ARG A 193 -4.56 21.34 -2.36
C ARG A 193 -5.71 20.70 -1.59
N PHE A 194 -5.70 19.38 -1.44
CA PHE A 194 -6.72 18.66 -0.68
C PHE A 194 -6.76 19.06 0.79
N ILE A 195 -5.60 19.29 1.41
CA ILE A 195 -5.51 19.82 2.78
C ILE A 195 -6.21 21.18 2.87
N ASP A 196 -5.95 22.09 1.92
CA ASP A 196 -6.61 23.39 1.88
C ASP A 196 -8.13 23.29 1.67
N GLU A 197 -8.57 22.38 0.80
CA GLU A 197 -9.99 22.11 0.52
C GLU A 197 -10.72 21.34 1.63
N SER A 198 -9.99 20.85 2.63
CA SER A 198 -10.59 20.16 3.78
C SER A 198 -11.19 21.14 4.80
N GLY A 199 -10.73 22.40 4.79
CA GLY A 199 -11.22 23.44 5.70
C GLY A 199 -11.05 23.04 7.17
N ASP A 200 -12.11 23.19 7.96
CA ASP A 200 -12.10 22.85 9.39
C ASP A 200 -12.34 21.36 9.68
N LYS A 201 -12.54 20.52 8.64
CA LYS A 201 -12.72 19.08 8.84
C LYS A 201 -11.35 18.40 9.01
N PRO A 202 -11.23 17.42 9.93
CA PRO A 202 -10.00 16.65 10.01
C PRO A 202 -9.79 15.87 8.71
N PHE A 203 -8.54 15.70 8.29
CA PHE A 203 -8.20 14.98 7.06
C PHE A 203 -7.27 13.82 7.29
N PHE A 204 -7.39 12.80 6.43
CA PHE A 204 -6.43 11.71 6.29
C PHE A 204 -5.86 11.75 4.87
N VAL A 205 -4.59 12.10 4.77
CA VAL A 205 -3.82 12.07 3.52
C VAL A 205 -2.90 10.86 3.54
N TYR A 206 -3.13 9.92 2.64
CA TYR A 206 -2.19 8.87 2.30
C TYR A 206 -1.39 9.30 1.06
N LEU A 207 -0.07 9.43 1.21
CA LEU A 207 0.84 9.89 0.15
C LEU A 207 1.84 8.77 -0.22
N PRO A 208 1.38 7.69 -0.88
CA PRO A 208 2.23 6.57 -1.28
C PRO A 208 2.96 6.85 -2.59
N THR A 209 4.04 7.62 -2.55
CA THR A 209 4.82 7.89 -3.76
C THR A 209 5.32 6.59 -4.39
N ASN A 210 5.30 6.48 -5.72
CA ASN A 210 5.96 5.38 -6.43
C ASN A 210 7.48 5.59 -6.52
N ALA A 211 8.01 6.73 -6.05
CA ALA A 211 9.44 6.96 -5.97
C ALA A 211 10.01 6.38 -4.66
N PRO A 212 11.27 5.92 -4.66
CA PRO A 212 12.21 5.95 -5.78
C PRO A 212 12.29 4.63 -6.60
N HIS A 213 11.16 3.94 -6.82
CA HIS A 213 11.08 2.72 -7.64
C HIS A 213 11.50 2.96 -9.11
N ALA A 214 11.94 1.89 -9.79
CA ALA A 214 12.22 1.90 -11.23
C ALA A 214 11.02 2.45 -12.05
N PRO A 215 11.21 3.04 -13.26
CA PRO A 215 12.43 3.17 -14.09
C PRO A 215 13.49 4.24 -13.71
N TYR A 216 13.54 4.74 -12.48
CA TYR A 216 14.61 5.64 -11.98
C TYR A 216 14.79 6.91 -12.83
N ARG A 217 13.69 7.57 -13.18
CA ARG A 217 13.70 8.83 -13.93
C ARG A 217 13.67 10.00 -12.95
N VAL A 218 14.58 10.95 -13.11
CA VAL A 218 14.65 12.18 -12.31
C VAL A 218 15.40 13.26 -13.10
N ALA A 219 15.19 14.53 -12.76
CA ALA A 219 15.85 15.64 -13.44
C ALA A 219 17.37 15.62 -13.18
N ASP A 220 18.16 16.07 -14.14
CA ASP A 220 19.63 16.10 -14.02
C ASP A 220 20.08 16.95 -12.83
N SER A 221 19.35 18.01 -12.47
CA SER A 221 19.64 18.82 -11.28
C SER A 221 19.64 18.02 -9.97
N TYR A 222 18.87 16.94 -9.88
CA TYR A 222 18.84 16.03 -8.74
C TYR A 222 19.86 14.89 -8.85
N ARG A 223 20.19 14.46 -10.08
CA ARG A 223 21.13 13.37 -10.35
C ARG A 223 22.59 13.80 -10.28
N GLU A 224 22.92 14.92 -10.91
CA GLU A 224 24.31 15.40 -11.10
C GLU A 224 25.07 15.61 -9.80
N PRO A 225 24.48 16.12 -8.70
CA PRO A 225 25.19 16.21 -7.42
C PRO A 225 25.74 14.87 -6.93
N TYR A 226 24.98 13.78 -7.12
CA TYR A 226 25.40 12.44 -6.70
C TYR A 226 26.35 11.78 -7.70
N ALA A 227 26.13 12.00 -9.00
CA ALA A 227 27.06 11.54 -10.03
C ALA A 227 28.45 12.17 -9.86
N ALA A 228 28.51 13.46 -9.49
CA ALA A 228 29.76 14.17 -9.21
C ALA A 228 30.50 13.62 -7.97
N LEU A 229 29.80 12.92 -7.06
CA LEU A 229 30.39 12.20 -5.92
C LEU A 229 30.86 10.78 -6.29
N GLY A 230 30.74 10.38 -7.55
CA GLY A 230 31.24 9.09 -8.07
C GLY A 230 30.25 7.94 -7.97
N LEU A 231 28.96 8.20 -7.67
CA LEU A 231 27.93 7.17 -7.72
C LEU A 231 27.69 6.72 -9.16
N ASP A 232 27.39 5.44 -9.35
CA ASP A 232 26.94 4.98 -10.65
C ASP A 232 25.61 5.65 -11.04
N ASP A 233 25.35 5.66 -12.33
CA ASP A 233 24.24 6.40 -12.92
C ASP A 233 22.86 5.95 -12.41
N LYS A 234 22.72 4.67 -12.03
CA LYS A 234 21.48 4.15 -11.46
C LYS A 234 21.32 4.67 -10.04
N ASP A 235 22.31 4.46 -9.18
CA ASP A 235 22.23 4.87 -7.77
C ASP A 235 22.17 6.39 -7.60
N ALA A 236 22.86 7.17 -8.44
CA ALA A 236 22.77 8.63 -8.47
C ALA A 236 21.36 9.13 -8.80
N ARG A 237 20.64 8.47 -9.73
CA ARG A 237 19.24 8.81 -10.00
C ARG A 237 18.34 8.45 -8.84
N ILE A 238 18.54 7.31 -8.19
CA ILE A 238 17.69 6.91 -7.07
C ILE A 238 17.89 7.88 -5.88
N TYR A 239 19.13 8.31 -5.60
CA TYR A 239 19.39 9.36 -4.61
C TYR A 239 18.79 10.70 -5.01
N GLY A 240 18.84 11.05 -6.31
CA GLY A 240 18.13 12.21 -6.84
C GLY A 240 16.63 12.15 -6.60
N MET A 241 15.99 10.99 -6.81
CA MET A 241 14.56 10.81 -6.54
C MET A 241 14.24 10.97 -5.05
N ILE A 242 15.06 10.40 -4.15
CA ILE A 242 14.89 10.55 -2.70
C ILE A 242 15.06 12.03 -2.28
N THR A 243 15.99 12.75 -2.90
CA THR A 243 16.18 14.19 -2.64
C THR A 243 14.98 15.02 -3.09
N ASN A 244 14.37 14.67 -4.24
CA ASN A 244 13.13 15.33 -4.65
C ASN A 244 11.96 15.03 -3.68
N ILE A 245 11.88 13.82 -3.12
CA ILE A 245 10.92 13.51 -2.05
C ILE A 245 11.20 14.39 -0.83
N ASP A 246 12.46 14.51 -0.41
CA ASP A 246 12.87 15.34 0.73
C ASP A 246 12.45 16.82 0.54
N ASP A 247 12.70 17.41 -0.63
CA ASP A 247 12.28 18.78 -0.95
C ASP A 247 10.75 18.96 -0.89
N ASN A 248 10.00 17.95 -1.34
CA ASN A 248 8.55 17.94 -1.26
C ASN A 248 8.04 17.81 0.19
N VAL A 249 8.71 17.01 1.01
CA VAL A 249 8.45 16.94 2.46
C VAL A 249 8.68 18.30 3.10
N GLY A 250 9.80 18.97 2.81
CA GLY A 250 10.06 20.32 3.30
C GLY A 250 8.95 21.30 2.96
N ARG A 251 8.47 21.30 1.71
CA ARG A 251 7.35 22.14 1.24
C ARG A 251 6.04 21.82 1.95
N LEU A 252 5.68 20.55 2.10
CA LEU A 252 4.45 20.14 2.79
C LEU A 252 4.50 20.47 4.28
N LEU A 253 5.64 20.27 4.94
CA LEU A 253 5.81 20.65 6.34
C LEU A 253 5.70 22.16 6.55
N ALA A 254 6.33 22.95 5.69
CA ALA A 254 6.19 24.40 5.71
C ALA A 254 4.73 24.85 5.50
N HIS A 255 3.99 24.21 4.59
CA HIS A 255 2.58 24.50 4.37
C HIS A 255 1.72 24.21 5.61
N LEU A 256 1.95 23.09 6.30
CA LEU A 256 1.27 22.78 7.55
C LEU A 256 1.58 23.81 8.66
N ASP A 257 2.82 24.30 8.72
CA ASP A 257 3.23 25.35 9.65
C ASP A 257 2.53 26.68 9.32
N GLU A 258 2.52 27.09 8.05
CA GLU A 258 1.88 28.32 7.57
C GLU A 258 0.36 28.33 7.82
N LYS A 259 -0.29 27.17 7.72
CA LYS A 259 -1.73 27.01 7.99
C LYS A 259 -2.06 26.85 9.47
N GLY A 260 -1.06 26.83 10.36
CA GLY A 260 -1.26 26.58 11.79
C GLY A 260 -1.75 25.17 12.12
N LEU A 261 -1.57 24.21 11.19
CA LEU A 261 -2.02 22.83 11.33
C LEU A 261 -0.97 21.93 11.98
N ARG A 262 0.29 22.40 12.06
CA ARG A 262 1.46 21.65 12.54
C ARG A 262 1.20 20.86 13.83
N ASP A 263 0.73 21.55 14.87
CA ASP A 263 0.71 20.98 16.22
C ASP A 263 -0.29 19.84 16.34
N ASN A 264 -1.45 19.97 15.69
CA ASN A 264 -2.50 18.94 15.67
C ASN A 264 -2.54 18.13 14.37
N THR A 265 -1.39 17.92 13.73
CA THR A 265 -1.25 16.98 12.61
C THR A 265 -0.27 15.86 12.99
N ILE A 266 -0.76 14.62 12.94
CA ILE A 266 0.06 13.42 12.94
C ILE A 266 0.72 13.32 11.56
N PHE A 267 2.05 13.38 11.52
CA PHE A 267 2.83 13.14 10.31
C PHE A 267 3.63 11.85 10.47
N ILE A 268 3.35 10.87 9.61
CA ILE A 268 4.03 9.58 9.57
C ILE A 268 4.90 9.51 8.31
N PHE A 269 6.16 9.13 8.46
CA PHE A 269 7.02 8.73 7.35
C PHE A 269 7.44 7.28 7.51
N MET A 270 7.26 6.50 6.44
CA MET A 270 7.77 5.12 6.35
C MET A 270 8.05 4.72 4.91
N THR A 271 8.53 3.50 4.69
CA THR A 271 8.73 2.92 3.35
C THR A 271 8.03 1.57 3.26
N ASP A 272 7.69 1.12 2.05
CA ASP A 272 6.90 -0.11 1.87
C ASP A 272 7.70 -1.41 1.97
N ASN A 273 9.01 -1.36 1.70
CA ASN A 273 9.96 -2.47 1.83
C ASN A 273 11.40 -1.95 1.74
N GLY A 274 12.36 -2.86 1.91
CA GLY A 274 13.78 -2.60 1.66
C GLY A 274 14.13 -2.17 0.23
N PRO A 275 15.38 -1.76 -0.04
CA PRO A 275 15.76 -1.19 -1.33
C PRO A 275 15.94 -2.25 -2.43
N THR A 276 15.87 -1.85 -3.70
CA THR A 276 16.15 -2.76 -4.84
C THR A 276 17.63 -2.91 -5.19
N THR A 277 18.49 -2.03 -4.71
CA THR A 277 19.94 -2.14 -4.87
C THR A 277 20.67 -2.12 -3.54
N ARG A 278 21.84 -2.75 -3.51
CA ARG A 278 22.75 -2.73 -2.37
C ARG A 278 23.55 -1.43 -2.37
N ARG A 279 22.87 -0.33 -2.04
CA ARG A 279 23.48 0.95 -1.66
C ARG A 279 23.93 0.88 -0.21
N PHE A 280 24.21 2.03 0.42
CA PHE A 280 24.44 2.08 1.86
C PHE A 280 23.33 1.33 2.61
N THR A 281 23.68 0.24 3.30
CA THR A 281 22.74 -0.64 4.01
C THR A 281 22.86 -0.54 5.53
N ALA A 282 23.79 0.28 6.04
CA ALA A 282 24.17 0.33 7.45
C ALA A 282 24.52 -1.06 8.04
N GLY A 283 25.07 -1.97 7.23
CA GLY A 283 25.43 -3.34 7.65
C GLY A 283 24.26 -4.33 7.70
N LEU A 284 23.04 -3.91 7.33
CA LEU A 284 21.88 -4.79 7.28
C LEU A 284 21.95 -5.72 6.05
N ARG A 285 21.48 -6.98 6.22
CA ARG A 285 21.57 -8.03 5.21
C ARG A 285 20.41 -8.04 4.21
N ALA A 286 20.75 -8.39 2.97
CA ALA A 286 19.88 -8.53 1.81
C ALA A 286 19.23 -7.22 1.34
N GLN A 287 18.03 -7.28 0.75
CA GLN A 287 17.35 -6.18 0.05
C GLN A 287 15.87 -6.58 -0.20
N LYS A 288 15.11 -5.78 -0.97
CA LYS A 288 13.72 -6.09 -1.39
C LYS A 288 13.54 -7.56 -1.78
N ALA A 289 12.36 -8.09 -1.45
CA ALA A 289 11.93 -9.48 -1.65
C ALA A 289 12.59 -10.51 -0.71
N SER A 290 13.36 -10.08 0.30
CA SER A 290 13.92 -10.94 1.33
C SER A 290 13.40 -10.59 2.72
N THR A 291 13.27 -11.58 3.60
CA THR A 291 12.89 -11.40 5.01
C THR A 291 14.05 -11.09 5.98
N TYR A 292 15.28 -10.96 5.48
CA TYR A 292 16.40 -10.38 6.25
C TYR A 292 16.18 -8.88 6.50
N GLU A 293 16.87 -8.31 7.49
CA GLU A 293 16.64 -6.97 8.04
C GLU A 293 16.57 -5.89 6.96
N ASN A 294 17.50 -5.85 5.99
CA ASN A 294 17.49 -4.79 4.98
C ASN A 294 16.33 -4.91 3.97
N GLY A 295 15.60 -6.02 3.97
CA GLY A 295 14.42 -6.23 3.13
C GLY A 295 13.10 -5.83 3.80
N ILE A 296 13.05 -5.82 5.14
CA ILE A 296 11.79 -5.67 5.91
C ILE A 296 11.84 -4.63 7.04
N ARG A 297 13.03 -4.24 7.51
CA ARG A 297 13.18 -3.13 8.47
C ARG A 297 13.17 -1.83 7.68
N VAL A 298 12.33 -0.89 8.09
CA VAL A 298 12.10 0.38 7.40
C VAL A 298 12.10 1.54 8.40
N PRO A 299 12.41 2.78 7.98
CA PRO A 299 12.29 3.92 8.88
C PRO A 299 10.81 4.09 9.23
N PHE A 300 10.52 4.49 10.47
CA PHE A 300 9.17 4.82 10.91
C PHE A 300 9.23 6.00 11.87
N PHE A 301 8.84 7.17 11.36
CA PHE A 301 8.79 8.42 12.10
C PHE A 301 7.33 8.76 12.37
N PHE A 302 6.99 9.06 13.63
CA PHE A 302 5.66 9.47 14.04
C PHE A 302 5.75 10.82 14.77
N ARG A 303 5.36 11.91 14.11
CA ARG A 303 5.36 13.26 14.68
C ARG A 303 3.96 13.70 15.05
N TRP A 304 3.75 14.15 16.29
CA TRP A 304 2.51 14.82 16.72
C TRP A 304 2.82 15.83 17.84
N PRO A 305 3.20 17.08 17.50
CA PRO A 305 3.79 18.01 18.47
C PRO A 305 2.88 18.38 19.64
N ALA A 306 1.56 18.42 19.44
CA ALA A 306 0.60 18.70 20.52
C ALA A 306 0.58 17.62 21.62
N LYS A 307 1.03 16.40 21.34
CA LYS A 307 0.91 15.27 22.27
C LYS A 307 2.22 14.54 22.58
N LEU A 308 3.14 14.47 21.61
CA LEU A 308 4.34 13.64 21.69
C LEU A 308 5.60 14.49 21.76
N GLN A 309 6.61 13.96 22.44
CA GLN A 309 7.96 14.51 22.47
C GLN A 309 8.91 13.59 21.68
N PRO A 310 9.86 14.14 20.91
CA PRO A 310 10.77 13.34 20.11
C PRO A 310 11.55 12.33 20.96
N ARG A 311 11.68 11.10 20.48
CA ARG A 311 12.47 10.03 21.12
C ARG A 311 12.68 8.86 20.18
N LYS A 312 13.59 7.98 20.55
CA LYS A 312 13.73 6.67 19.92
C LYS A 312 13.07 5.59 20.75
N VAL A 313 12.47 4.61 20.09
CA VAL A 313 11.83 3.43 20.68
C VAL A 313 12.53 2.18 20.18
N GLN A 314 13.01 1.35 21.12
CA GLN A 314 13.70 0.09 20.85
C GLN A 314 12.73 -1.07 20.64
N THR A 315 11.56 -0.98 21.26
CA THR A 315 10.49 -1.97 21.16
C THR A 315 10.02 -2.12 19.72
N ILE A 316 9.93 -3.36 19.24
CA ILE A 316 9.55 -3.64 17.85
C ILE A 316 8.09 -3.26 17.56
N GLY A 317 7.86 -2.73 16.36
CA GLY A 317 6.54 -2.46 15.79
C GLY A 317 6.42 -2.94 14.34
N ALA A 318 5.21 -2.99 13.80
CA ALA A 318 4.98 -3.35 12.40
C ALA A 318 3.86 -2.55 11.74
N HIS A 319 3.86 -2.52 10.41
CA HIS A 319 2.82 -1.90 9.59
C HIS A 319 1.36 -2.26 9.95
N ILE A 320 1.09 -3.49 10.43
CA ILE A 320 -0.25 -3.87 10.94
C ILE A 320 -0.69 -3.08 12.17
N ASP A 321 0.24 -2.48 12.90
CA ASP A 321 -0.01 -1.71 14.11
C ASP A 321 -0.45 -0.26 13.81
N VAL A 322 -0.26 0.23 12.58
CA VAL A 322 -0.56 1.63 12.21
C VAL A 322 -2.06 1.91 12.28
N LEU A 323 -2.91 1.04 11.73
CA LEU A 323 -4.36 1.21 11.78
C LEU A 323 -4.88 1.34 13.22
N PRO A 324 -4.67 0.38 14.14
CA PRO A 324 -5.18 0.52 15.50
C PRO A 324 -4.58 1.73 16.24
N THR A 325 -3.34 2.12 15.92
CA THR A 325 -2.71 3.33 16.49
C THR A 325 -3.43 4.60 16.06
N LEU A 326 -3.74 4.73 14.77
CA LEU A 326 -4.41 5.91 14.24
C LEU A 326 -5.88 5.99 14.69
N LEU A 327 -6.57 4.85 14.81
CA LEU A 327 -7.91 4.83 15.40
C LEU A 327 -7.90 5.30 16.86
N GLU A 328 -6.97 4.80 17.68
CA GLU A 328 -6.84 5.25 19.07
C GLU A 328 -6.50 6.75 19.15
N ALA A 329 -5.55 7.22 18.34
CA ALA A 329 -5.18 8.64 18.28
C ALA A 329 -6.34 9.54 17.86
N ALA A 330 -7.20 9.07 16.94
CA ALA A 330 -8.38 9.77 16.46
C ALA A 330 -9.61 9.63 17.39
N GLY A 331 -9.52 8.82 18.45
CA GLY A 331 -10.65 8.48 19.31
C GLY A 331 -11.77 7.72 18.59
N VAL A 332 -11.42 6.91 17.59
CA VAL A 332 -12.34 6.10 16.79
C VAL A 332 -12.31 4.67 17.30
N GLN A 333 -13.50 4.10 17.55
CA GLN A 333 -13.64 2.70 17.92
C GLN A 333 -13.95 1.87 16.67
N PRO A 334 -13.13 0.86 16.32
CA PRO A 334 -13.46 -0.01 15.20
C PRO A 334 -14.72 -0.84 15.50
N PRO A 335 -15.46 -1.29 14.47
CA PRO A 335 -16.54 -2.25 14.65
C PRO A 335 -16.06 -3.50 15.41
N SER A 336 -16.88 -4.03 16.31
CA SER A 336 -16.50 -5.21 17.12
C SER A 336 -16.29 -6.49 16.31
N THR A 337 -16.78 -6.51 15.06
CA THR A 337 -16.59 -7.59 14.09
C THR A 337 -15.24 -7.49 13.36
N LEU A 338 -14.55 -6.35 13.42
CA LEU A 338 -13.25 -6.16 12.79
C LEU A 338 -12.16 -6.75 13.69
N HIS A 339 -11.58 -7.86 13.25
CA HIS A 339 -10.45 -8.48 13.93
C HIS A 339 -9.13 -7.90 13.40
N LEU A 340 -8.41 -7.16 14.25
CA LEU A 340 -7.08 -6.63 13.91
C LEU A 340 -5.99 -7.58 14.39
N ASP A 341 -4.94 -7.76 13.59
CA ASP A 341 -3.72 -8.49 14.01
C ASP A 341 -2.74 -7.54 14.72
N GLY A 342 -2.81 -6.24 14.41
CA GLY A 342 -1.99 -5.21 15.02
C GLY A 342 -2.43 -4.80 16.43
N ARG A 343 -1.57 -4.04 17.10
CA ARG A 343 -1.83 -3.41 18.40
C ARG A 343 -1.49 -1.94 18.31
N SER A 344 -2.28 -1.08 18.93
CA SER A 344 -1.95 0.34 18.98
C SER A 344 -0.59 0.57 19.63
N LEU A 345 0.25 1.39 18.99
CA LEU A 345 1.56 1.82 19.46
C LEU A 345 1.48 3.05 20.35
N MET A 346 0.29 3.62 20.60
CA MET A 346 0.13 4.83 21.42
C MET A 346 0.86 4.75 22.78
N PRO A 347 0.82 3.63 23.54
CA PRO A 347 1.59 3.53 24.79
C PRO A 347 3.10 3.71 24.58
N LEU A 348 3.66 3.14 23.50
CA LEU A 348 5.08 3.28 23.17
C LEU A 348 5.40 4.67 22.63
N LEU A 349 4.49 5.29 21.87
CA LEU A 349 4.65 6.66 21.38
C LEU A 349 4.72 7.66 22.55
N GLU A 350 3.86 7.51 23.56
CA GLU A 350 3.77 8.43 24.69
C GLU A 350 4.89 8.19 25.73
N LEU A 351 5.15 6.92 26.06
CA LEU A 351 6.02 6.54 27.19
C LEU A 351 7.37 5.95 26.77
N GLY A 352 7.60 5.69 25.48
CA GLY A 352 8.79 5.00 25.00
C GLY A 352 8.88 3.57 25.54
N ASP A 353 10.09 3.04 25.69
CA ASP A 353 10.34 1.69 26.21
C ASP A 353 9.99 1.52 27.71
N ALA A 354 9.58 2.60 28.39
CA ALA A 354 9.03 2.53 29.75
C ALA A 354 7.53 2.16 29.77
N ALA A 355 6.87 2.10 28.61
CA ALA A 355 5.47 1.73 28.52
C ALA A 355 5.22 0.30 29.07
N PRO A 356 4.05 0.03 29.67
CA PRO A 356 3.64 -1.33 30.02
C PRO A 356 3.29 -2.11 28.75
N TRP A 357 4.31 -2.55 28.02
CA TRP A 357 4.19 -3.26 26.75
C TRP A 357 4.45 -4.75 26.91
N ARG A 358 3.51 -5.58 26.45
CA ARG A 358 3.68 -7.03 26.49
C ARG A 358 4.44 -7.50 25.25
N ASP A 359 5.51 -8.25 25.49
CA ASP A 359 6.28 -8.94 24.47
C ASP A 359 5.40 -9.66 23.44
N ARG A 360 5.82 -9.61 22.18
CA ARG A 360 5.14 -10.21 21.05
C ARG A 360 6.13 -10.80 20.06
N ARG A 361 5.61 -11.66 19.19
CA ARG A 361 6.27 -12.05 17.95
C ARG A 361 5.57 -11.33 16.79
N LEU A 362 6.37 -10.91 15.82
CA LEU A 362 5.91 -10.45 14.52
C LEU A 362 6.22 -11.53 13.50
N PHE A 363 5.32 -11.72 12.55
CA PHE A 363 5.45 -12.73 11.51
C PHE A 363 5.41 -12.03 10.16
N ILE A 364 6.39 -12.31 9.31
CA ILE A 364 6.42 -11.76 7.96
C ILE A 364 6.66 -12.91 7.00
N GLN A 365 5.80 -12.99 5.98
CA GLN A 365 5.96 -13.92 4.89
C GLN A 365 5.35 -13.35 3.62
N SER A 366 6.08 -13.48 2.51
CA SER A 366 5.53 -13.22 1.18
C SER A 366 6.34 -13.99 0.14
N HIS A 367 5.68 -14.45 -0.92
CA HIS A 367 6.33 -15.22 -1.98
C HIS A 367 5.62 -15.03 -3.33
N ARG A 368 6.24 -15.53 -4.39
CA ARG A 368 5.57 -15.74 -5.69
C ARG A 368 4.69 -16.99 -5.60
N GLY A 369 3.38 -16.87 -5.75
CA GLY A 369 2.48 -18.02 -5.75
C GLY A 369 1.02 -17.63 -5.61
N ASN A 370 0.09 -18.53 -5.92
CA ASN A 370 -1.34 -18.22 -5.93
C ASN A 370 -2.03 -18.38 -4.57
N ILE A 371 -1.43 -19.15 -3.67
CA ILE A 371 -1.93 -19.46 -2.33
C ILE A 371 -0.75 -19.40 -1.34
N PRO A 372 -0.96 -19.14 -0.04
CA PRO A 372 0.12 -19.16 0.93
C PRO A 372 0.88 -20.49 0.94
N GLU A 373 2.21 -20.43 0.85
CA GLU A 373 3.10 -21.60 0.88
C GLU A 373 3.90 -21.65 2.18
N ARG A 374 3.68 -22.68 2.99
CA ARG A 374 4.34 -22.84 4.30
C ARG A 374 5.87 -22.75 4.20
N GLY A 375 6.46 -21.96 5.08
CA GLY A 375 7.90 -21.72 5.23
C GLY A 375 8.52 -20.84 4.14
N ARG A 376 7.80 -20.46 3.09
CA ARG A 376 8.44 -19.81 1.94
C ARG A 376 8.72 -18.33 2.20
N ASN A 377 10.01 -17.96 2.23
CA ASN A 377 10.49 -16.59 2.49
C ASN A 377 9.78 -15.98 3.72
N ALA A 378 9.94 -16.67 4.85
CA ALA A 378 9.24 -16.41 6.10
C ALA A 378 10.23 -15.99 7.20
N THR A 379 9.76 -15.22 8.18
CA THR A 379 10.51 -14.92 9.40
C THR A 379 9.58 -14.73 10.61
N VAL A 380 10.12 -15.06 11.78
CA VAL A 380 9.54 -14.75 13.09
C VAL A 380 10.49 -13.81 13.82
N ILE A 381 10.00 -12.65 14.23
CA ILE A 381 10.80 -11.61 14.87
C ILE A 381 10.28 -11.42 16.28
N GLY A 382 11.15 -11.57 17.27
CA GLY A 382 10.91 -11.03 18.60
C GLY A 382 11.84 -9.87 18.93
N GLN A 383 11.77 -9.41 20.18
CA GLN A 383 12.54 -8.25 20.62
C GLN A 383 14.06 -8.48 20.49
N GLN A 384 14.56 -9.67 20.78
CA GLN A 384 15.98 -9.99 20.66
C GLN A 384 16.25 -10.99 19.53
N TYR A 385 15.49 -12.09 19.51
CA TYR A 385 15.78 -13.20 18.60
C TYR A 385 14.88 -13.20 17.36
N LYS A 386 15.47 -13.61 16.24
CA LYS A 386 14.80 -13.75 14.95
C LYS A 386 15.06 -15.12 14.35
N LEU A 387 14.01 -15.71 13.78
CA LEU A 387 14.05 -16.95 13.01
C LEU A 387 13.83 -16.60 11.53
N VAL A 388 14.70 -17.06 10.63
CA VAL A 388 14.61 -16.74 9.19
C VAL A 388 14.64 -18.03 8.40
N GLN A 389 13.75 -18.14 7.41
CA GLN A 389 13.84 -19.19 6.42
C GLN A 389 14.56 -18.64 5.17
N PRO A 390 15.83 -19.02 4.90
CA PRO A 390 16.71 -18.45 3.86
C PRO A 390 16.31 -18.76 2.41
N LEU A 391 15.02 -18.68 2.09
CA LEU A 391 14.48 -19.00 0.77
C LEU A 391 14.19 -17.74 -0.02
N SER A 392 14.47 -17.80 -1.32
CA SER A 392 14.14 -16.69 -2.20
C SER A 392 12.63 -16.53 -2.35
N PHE A 393 12.20 -15.29 -2.59
CA PHE A 393 10.83 -14.95 -2.97
C PHE A 393 10.24 -15.85 -4.07
N GLY A 394 11.07 -16.23 -5.05
CA GLY A 394 10.68 -16.93 -6.27
C GLY A 394 10.79 -18.45 -6.25
N GLN A 395 11.44 -19.05 -5.25
CA GLN A 395 11.69 -20.50 -5.21
C GLN A 395 10.94 -21.16 -4.05
N PRO A 396 10.31 -22.33 -4.24
CA PRO A 396 9.69 -23.07 -3.16
C PRO A 396 10.75 -23.64 -2.18
N PRO A 397 10.39 -23.88 -0.91
CA PRO A 397 11.27 -24.54 0.05
C PRO A 397 11.68 -25.95 -0.41
N PRO A 398 12.97 -26.36 -0.28
CA PRO A 398 13.29 -27.77 -0.23
C PRO A 398 12.66 -28.40 1.03
N PRO A 399 12.32 -29.71 1.02
CA PRO A 399 11.64 -30.37 2.14
C PRO A 399 12.37 -30.29 3.50
N ASP A 400 13.68 -30.08 3.48
CA ASP A 400 14.60 -30.06 4.62
C ASP A 400 15.21 -28.67 4.89
N ALA A 401 14.59 -27.61 4.38
CA ALA A 401 15.05 -26.23 4.55
C ALA A 401 15.24 -25.88 6.04
N GLN A 402 16.49 -25.65 6.45
CA GLN A 402 16.82 -25.28 7.81
C GLN A 402 16.50 -23.80 8.05
N TRP A 403 15.90 -23.50 9.20
CA TRP A 403 15.72 -22.13 9.64
C TRP A 403 17.00 -21.63 10.30
N GLU A 404 17.46 -20.46 9.88
CA GLU A 404 18.54 -19.71 10.52
C GLU A 404 17.99 -19.01 11.78
N TYR A 405 18.84 -18.83 12.80
CA TYR A 405 18.47 -18.23 14.07
C TYR A 405 19.49 -17.15 14.45
N TYR A 406 19.01 -15.93 14.75
CA TYR A 406 19.84 -14.75 14.97
C TYR A 406 19.52 -14.06 16.30
N ASP A 407 20.54 -13.52 16.96
CA ASP A 407 20.42 -12.56 18.06
C ASP A 407 20.63 -11.15 17.51
N LEU A 408 19.53 -10.41 17.31
CA LEU A 408 19.56 -9.07 16.70
C LEU A 408 20.19 -7.99 17.58
N ASN A 409 20.36 -8.23 18.88
CA ASN A 409 21.04 -7.28 19.76
C ASN A 409 22.56 -7.38 19.58
N ALA A 410 23.07 -8.61 19.41
CA ALA A 410 24.49 -8.85 19.18
C ALA A 410 24.88 -8.72 17.70
N ASP A 411 23.97 -9.05 16.79
CA ASP A 411 24.18 -9.13 15.35
C ASP A 411 22.96 -8.61 14.57
N PRO A 412 22.77 -7.28 14.53
CA PRO A 412 21.67 -6.67 13.77
C PRO A 412 21.80 -6.86 12.25
N GLY A 413 22.98 -7.28 11.77
CA GLY A 413 23.24 -7.55 10.36
C GLY A 413 22.94 -9.00 9.93
N GLU A 414 22.56 -9.89 10.86
CA GLU A 414 22.27 -11.31 10.58
C GLU A 414 23.44 -12.02 9.87
N ALA A 415 24.67 -11.75 10.30
CA ALA A 415 25.90 -12.34 9.78
C ALA A 415 26.25 -13.69 10.44
N LEU A 416 25.85 -13.92 11.69
CA LEU A 416 26.18 -15.10 12.49
C LEU A 416 24.92 -15.90 12.83
N ASP A 417 24.70 -16.99 12.09
CA ASP A 417 23.66 -17.96 12.43
C ASP A 417 24.04 -18.76 13.69
N ILE A 418 23.23 -18.63 14.73
CA ILE A 418 23.41 -19.29 16.03
C ILE A 418 22.46 -20.49 16.19
N SER A 419 22.01 -21.13 15.10
CA SER A 419 21.13 -22.32 15.09
C SER A 419 21.77 -23.62 15.64
N SER A 420 22.57 -23.53 16.69
CA SER A 420 23.24 -24.65 17.35
C SER A 420 22.29 -25.47 18.23
N LYS A 421 22.77 -26.62 18.74
CA LYS A 421 22.02 -27.44 19.72
C LYS A 421 21.71 -26.71 21.01
N GLU A 422 22.55 -25.74 21.41
CA GLU A 422 22.37 -24.97 22.64
C GLU A 422 21.13 -24.08 22.56
N ASN A 423 20.83 -23.55 21.37
CA ASN A 423 19.69 -22.66 21.10
C ASN A 423 18.45 -23.39 20.57
N GLN A 424 18.48 -24.73 20.51
CA GLN A 424 17.44 -25.52 19.85
C GLN A 424 16.04 -25.25 20.44
N ARG A 425 15.92 -25.15 21.76
CA ARG A 425 14.62 -24.96 22.43
C ARG A 425 13.93 -23.66 22.00
N ASP A 426 14.67 -22.55 21.95
CA ASP A 426 14.10 -21.24 21.62
C ASP A 426 13.77 -21.15 20.13
N ARG A 427 14.63 -21.71 19.28
CA ARG A 427 14.38 -21.86 17.85
C ARG A 427 13.08 -22.65 17.59
N ASP A 428 12.92 -23.80 18.25
CA ASP A 428 11.75 -24.68 18.10
C ASP A 428 10.47 -24.00 18.63
N ASN A 429 10.57 -23.11 19.63
CA ASN A 429 9.45 -22.30 20.10
C ASN A 429 9.02 -21.26 19.06
N LEU A 430 9.95 -20.50 18.48
CA LEU A 430 9.64 -19.56 17.41
C LEU A 430 9.04 -20.26 16.18
N GLN A 431 9.58 -21.43 15.82
CA GLN A 431 9.05 -22.21 14.72
C GLN A 431 7.62 -22.68 15.03
N ARG A 432 7.33 -23.12 16.27
CA ARG A 432 5.95 -23.47 16.66
C ARG A 432 5.00 -22.27 16.59
N ASP A 433 5.44 -21.09 17.03
CA ASP A 433 4.65 -19.86 16.92
C ASP A 433 4.34 -19.52 15.46
N TYR A 434 5.33 -19.72 14.56
CA TYR A 434 5.14 -19.60 13.12
C TYR A 434 4.08 -20.57 12.59
N GLU A 435 4.13 -21.85 12.97
CA GLU A 435 3.14 -22.84 12.51
C GLU A 435 1.71 -22.47 12.94
N VAL A 436 1.56 -21.94 14.16
CA VAL A 436 0.26 -21.46 14.65
C VAL A 436 -0.20 -20.27 13.83
N TRP A 437 0.64 -19.25 13.69
CA TRP A 437 0.34 -18.06 12.89
C TRP A 437 -0.02 -18.41 11.45
N PHE A 438 0.81 -19.22 10.78
CA PHE A 438 0.64 -19.57 9.38
C PHE A 438 -0.69 -20.28 9.14
N ARG A 439 -1.05 -21.23 10.01
CA ARG A 439 -2.37 -21.88 9.97
C ARG A 439 -3.50 -20.86 10.13
N GLU A 440 -3.41 -19.98 11.12
CA GLU A 440 -4.45 -18.97 11.39
C GLU A 440 -4.66 -17.99 10.24
N VAL A 441 -3.60 -17.53 9.57
CA VAL A 441 -3.74 -16.58 8.45
C VAL A 441 -4.15 -17.29 7.15
N SER A 442 -3.67 -18.52 6.92
CA SER A 442 -3.98 -19.30 5.71
C SER A 442 -5.38 -19.91 5.70
N GLU A 443 -6.07 -20.03 6.83
CA GLU A 443 -7.42 -20.61 6.89
C GLU A 443 -8.55 -19.59 6.76
N THR A 444 -8.25 -18.27 6.74
CA THR A 444 -9.29 -17.24 6.71
C THR A 444 -9.96 -17.02 5.36
N ARG A 445 -9.33 -17.45 4.26
CA ARG A 445 -9.85 -17.29 2.90
C ARG A 445 -9.50 -18.51 2.05
N GLY A 446 -10.30 -18.80 1.03
CA GLY A 446 -10.02 -19.85 0.04
C GLY A 446 -8.98 -19.46 -1.02
N TYR A 447 -8.54 -18.20 -1.03
CA TYR A 447 -7.60 -17.61 -2.00
C TYR A 447 -8.03 -17.79 -3.45
N GLU A 448 -9.33 -17.87 -3.70
CA GLU A 448 -9.89 -17.66 -5.02
C GLU A 448 -9.49 -16.27 -5.52
N PRO A 449 -9.21 -16.10 -6.83
CA PRO A 449 -8.86 -14.79 -7.36
C PRO A 449 -9.95 -13.76 -7.07
N GLN A 450 -9.55 -12.57 -6.62
CA GLN A 450 -10.45 -11.43 -6.55
C GLN A 450 -10.99 -11.12 -7.94
N ARG A 451 -12.26 -10.69 -8.00
CA ARG A 451 -12.99 -10.56 -9.26
C ARG A 451 -13.26 -9.11 -9.59
N ILE A 452 -12.92 -8.75 -10.83
CA ILE A 452 -13.24 -7.45 -11.41
C ILE A 452 -14.71 -7.47 -11.83
N TRP A 453 -15.46 -6.42 -11.49
CA TRP A 453 -16.88 -6.35 -11.80
C TRP A 453 -17.12 -5.72 -13.17
N LEU A 454 -17.64 -6.50 -14.13
CA LEU A 454 -18.04 -5.98 -15.44
C LEU A 454 -19.52 -5.61 -15.45
N GLY A 455 -19.85 -4.49 -16.10
CA GLY A 455 -21.22 -4.00 -16.21
C GLY A 455 -21.78 -3.38 -14.94
N ALA A 456 -20.93 -3.08 -13.95
CA ALA A 456 -21.25 -2.24 -12.82
C ALA A 456 -21.43 -0.77 -13.28
N GLU A 457 -22.26 0.01 -12.58
CA GLU A 457 -22.46 1.43 -12.92
C GLU A 457 -21.28 2.28 -12.47
N GLU A 458 -20.60 1.83 -11.42
CA GLU A 458 -19.45 2.46 -10.77
C GLU A 458 -18.19 2.41 -11.63
N GLU A 459 -18.14 1.52 -12.63
CA GLU A 459 -17.07 1.43 -13.62
C GLU A 459 -17.58 0.90 -14.97
N ASN A 460 -17.97 1.82 -15.85
CA ASN A 460 -18.21 1.53 -17.25
C ASN A 460 -17.69 2.71 -18.11
N PRO A 461 -16.68 2.50 -18.98
CA PRO A 461 -16.05 1.22 -19.32
C PRO A 461 -15.05 0.72 -18.26
N THR A 462 -14.88 -0.60 -18.17
CA THR A 462 -13.86 -1.27 -17.35
C THR A 462 -12.60 -1.53 -18.15
N VAL A 463 -11.43 -1.15 -17.63
CA VAL A 463 -10.14 -1.37 -18.33
C VAL A 463 -9.38 -2.50 -17.66
N LEU A 464 -9.23 -3.62 -18.38
CA LEU A 464 -8.52 -4.81 -17.94
C LEU A 464 -7.08 -4.79 -18.47
N THR A 465 -6.08 -4.89 -17.58
CA THR A 465 -4.67 -4.82 -17.97
C THR A 465 -3.93 -6.12 -17.65
N ARG A 466 -2.78 -6.39 -18.28
CA ARG A 466 -2.00 -7.62 -17.99
C ARG A 466 -1.54 -7.73 -16.53
N GLN A 467 -1.61 -6.63 -15.76
CA GLN A 467 -1.36 -6.63 -14.32
C GLN A 467 -2.22 -7.66 -13.57
N ASP A 468 -3.45 -7.91 -14.03
CA ASP A 468 -4.46 -8.69 -13.30
C ASP A 468 -4.78 -10.06 -13.91
N TRP A 469 -3.96 -10.54 -14.83
CA TRP A 469 -4.08 -11.90 -15.38
C TRP A 469 -3.91 -12.97 -14.31
N ARG A 470 -4.66 -14.08 -14.40
CA ARG A 470 -4.59 -15.21 -13.46
C ARG A 470 -4.10 -16.51 -14.10
N ILE A 471 -4.72 -16.90 -15.21
CA ILE A 471 -4.34 -18.10 -15.96
C ILE A 471 -3.43 -17.65 -17.07
N LEU A 472 -2.22 -18.20 -17.15
CA LEU A 472 -1.21 -17.81 -18.13
C LEU A 472 -0.78 -18.98 -19.00
N ALA A 473 -0.50 -18.68 -20.26
CA ALA A 473 0.33 -19.51 -21.13
C ALA A 473 1.41 -18.64 -21.77
N GLY A 474 2.61 -19.18 -21.92
CA GLY A 474 3.80 -18.45 -22.34
C GLY A 474 4.89 -18.42 -21.27
N PRO A 475 6.09 -17.93 -21.61
CA PRO A 475 7.29 -18.23 -20.83
C PRO A 475 7.43 -17.45 -19.51
N ASP A 476 6.95 -16.20 -19.38
CA ASP A 476 7.35 -15.37 -18.22
C ASP A 476 6.35 -14.27 -17.83
N GLY A 477 5.17 -14.61 -17.28
CA GLY A 477 4.24 -13.62 -16.75
C GLY A 477 3.76 -12.61 -17.80
N TRP A 478 4.34 -11.41 -17.82
CA TRP A 478 4.08 -10.34 -18.80
C TRP A 478 4.93 -10.39 -20.07
N GLY A 479 5.82 -11.39 -20.22
CA GLY A 479 6.74 -11.50 -21.35
C GLY A 479 6.10 -11.53 -22.74
N LYS A 480 6.91 -11.29 -23.79
CA LYS A 480 6.45 -11.36 -25.20
C LYS A 480 5.89 -12.75 -25.49
N GLY A 481 4.71 -12.79 -26.10
CA GLY A 481 4.01 -14.05 -26.41
C GLY A 481 3.20 -14.63 -25.24
N SER A 482 3.31 -14.06 -24.03
CA SER A 482 2.41 -14.44 -22.93
C SER A 482 0.99 -13.95 -23.18
N TYR A 483 0.02 -14.73 -22.71
CA TYR A 483 -1.37 -14.33 -22.62
C TYR A 483 -2.01 -14.88 -21.37
N GLY A 484 -3.07 -14.22 -20.90
CA GLY A 484 -3.85 -14.72 -19.80
C GLY A 484 -5.30 -14.29 -19.79
N GLU A 485 -5.94 -14.61 -18.67
CA GLU A 485 -7.36 -14.36 -18.43
C GLU A 485 -7.57 -13.58 -17.13
N TRP A 486 -8.59 -12.73 -17.10
CA TRP A 486 -9.01 -11.97 -15.93
C TRP A 486 -10.14 -12.71 -15.22
N ALA A 487 -10.10 -12.78 -13.89
CA ALA A 487 -11.21 -13.27 -13.10
C ALA A 487 -12.30 -12.20 -13.01
N ILE A 488 -13.47 -12.49 -13.56
CA ILE A 488 -14.57 -11.54 -13.73
C ILE A 488 -15.79 -11.97 -12.91
N ASP A 489 -16.50 -11.00 -12.37
CA ASP A 489 -17.92 -11.09 -12.01
C ASP A 489 -18.72 -10.17 -12.93
N CYS A 490 -19.44 -10.74 -13.89
CA CYS A 490 -20.32 -9.99 -14.77
C CYS A 490 -21.60 -9.67 -14.00
N ARG A 491 -21.79 -8.40 -13.62
CA ARG A 491 -22.88 -7.96 -12.75
C ARG A 491 -24.21 -7.83 -13.48
N ARG A 492 -24.17 -7.67 -14.82
CA ARG A 492 -25.36 -7.44 -15.65
C ARG A 492 -25.28 -8.15 -16.99
N ASP A 493 -26.39 -8.81 -17.35
CA ASP A 493 -26.63 -9.22 -18.73
C ASP A 493 -26.55 -8.00 -19.65
N GLY A 494 -26.01 -8.16 -20.86
CA GLY A 494 -25.96 -7.04 -21.79
C GLY A 494 -25.20 -7.31 -23.08
N LEU A 495 -25.32 -6.33 -23.97
CA LEU A 495 -24.42 -6.16 -25.10
C LEU A 495 -23.18 -5.41 -24.63
N TYR A 496 -22.02 -5.96 -24.97
CA TYR A 496 -20.72 -5.39 -24.65
C TYR A 496 -19.93 -5.12 -25.92
N LYS A 497 -19.08 -4.10 -25.83
CA LYS A 497 -18.02 -3.77 -26.77
C LYS A 497 -16.68 -4.04 -26.07
N ALA A 498 -15.74 -4.63 -26.81
CA ALA A 498 -14.37 -4.82 -26.38
C ALA A 498 -13.44 -4.04 -27.29
N ILE A 499 -12.64 -3.16 -26.71
CA ILE A 499 -11.53 -2.47 -27.40
C ILE A 499 -10.25 -3.17 -26.94
N VAL A 500 -9.62 -3.89 -27.87
CA VAL A 500 -8.42 -4.68 -27.61
C VAL A 500 -7.22 -3.90 -28.12
N ASP A 501 -6.40 -3.41 -27.19
CA ASP A 501 -5.15 -2.70 -27.49
C ASP A 501 -3.96 -3.65 -27.34
N PHE A 502 -3.00 -3.55 -28.25
CA PHE A 502 -1.83 -4.43 -28.31
C PHE A 502 -0.63 -3.74 -28.94
N ASP A 503 0.54 -4.37 -28.81
CA ASP A 503 1.77 -3.89 -29.45
C ASP A 503 1.59 -3.90 -30.98
N GLU A 504 2.23 -2.98 -31.70
CA GLU A 504 2.09 -2.85 -33.15
C GLU A 504 2.30 -4.21 -33.86
N ALA A 505 1.29 -4.66 -34.60
CA ALA A 505 1.30 -5.98 -35.21
C ALA A 505 2.34 -6.10 -36.33
N GLU A 506 3.28 -7.02 -36.17
CA GLU A 506 4.30 -7.31 -37.20
C GLU A 506 3.72 -7.99 -38.46
N ALA A 507 2.51 -8.54 -38.38
CA ALA A 507 1.82 -9.25 -39.45
C ALA A 507 0.29 -9.22 -39.26
N PRO A 508 -0.52 -9.48 -40.31
CA PRO A 508 -1.95 -9.65 -40.14
C PRO A 508 -2.30 -10.80 -39.21
N GLY A 509 -3.46 -10.74 -38.58
CA GLY A 509 -3.94 -11.75 -37.64
C GLY A 509 -5.34 -11.46 -37.13
N ARG A 510 -5.77 -12.20 -36.10
CA ARG A 510 -7.11 -12.12 -35.53
C ARG A 510 -7.07 -11.82 -34.04
N ALA A 511 -7.84 -10.83 -33.59
CA ALA A 511 -8.12 -10.59 -32.18
C ALA A 511 -9.36 -11.36 -31.76
N GLU A 512 -9.34 -12.00 -30.59
CA GLU A 512 -10.41 -12.83 -30.06
C GLU A 512 -10.69 -12.44 -28.60
N VAL A 513 -11.95 -12.24 -28.25
CA VAL A 513 -12.41 -11.98 -26.88
C VAL A 513 -13.44 -13.03 -26.50
N LYS A 514 -13.28 -13.63 -25.32
CA LYS A 514 -14.16 -14.70 -24.83
C LYS A 514 -14.48 -14.55 -23.35
N PHE A 515 -15.75 -14.75 -23.00
CA PHE A 515 -16.23 -14.87 -21.62
C PHE A 515 -17.40 -15.85 -21.56
N GLY A 516 -17.24 -16.98 -20.87
CA GLY A 516 -18.22 -18.06 -20.87
C GLY A 516 -18.50 -18.59 -22.28
N ALA A 517 -19.77 -18.55 -22.70
CA ALA A 517 -20.21 -18.93 -24.05
C ALA A 517 -20.13 -17.77 -25.06
N ALA A 518 -19.92 -16.53 -24.61
CA ALA A 518 -19.81 -15.38 -25.48
C ALA A 518 -18.41 -15.29 -26.06
N GLU A 519 -18.32 -15.17 -27.38
CA GLU A 519 -17.06 -14.97 -28.10
C GLU A 519 -17.27 -14.01 -29.28
N ALA A 520 -16.26 -13.19 -29.56
CA ALA A 520 -16.17 -12.40 -30.78
C ALA A 520 -14.74 -12.42 -31.29
N SER A 521 -14.58 -12.30 -32.61
CA SER A 521 -13.28 -12.17 -33.23
C SER A 521 -13.30 -11.19 -34.39
N LYS A 522 -12.15 -10.59 -34.68
CA LYS A 522 -11.98 -9.65 -35.80
C LYS A 522 -10.54 -9.66 -36.31
N GLU A 523 -10.40 -9.70 -37.63
CA GLU A 523 -9.10 -9.63 -38.30
C GLU A 523 -8.49 -8.22 -38.21
N TYR A 524 -7.17 -8.15 -38.22
CA TYR A 524 -6.36 -6.95 -38.27
C TYR A 524 -5.20 -7.12 -39.25
N GLU A 525 -4.71 -6.00 -39.76
CA GLU A 525 -3.55 -5.95 -40.67
C GLU A 525 -2.26 -5.68 -39.91
N ALA A 526 -1.11 -5.88 -40.58
CA ALA A 526 0.17 -5.42 -40.05
C ALA A 526 0.14 -3.91 -39.78
N GLY A 527 0.78 -3.47 -38.69
CA GLY A 527 0.76 -2.08 -38.22
C GLY A 527 -0.44 -1.74 -37.32
N ALA A 528 -1.42 -2.64 -37.16
CA ALA A 528 -2.52 -2.41 -36.23
C ALA A 528 -2.03 -2.44 -34.77
N THR A 529 -2.56 -1.55 -33.94
CA THR A 529 -2.33 -1.48 -32.49
C THR A 529 -3.61 -1.66 -31.68
N ARG A 530 -4.76 -1.72 -32.37
CA ARG A 530 -6.09 -1.74 -31.76
C ARG A 530 -7.10 -2.46 -32.65
N VAL A 531 -8.02 -3.19 -32.02
CA VAL A 531 -9.21 -3.76 -32.66
C VAL A 531 -10.43 -3.55 -31.77
N GLU A 532 -11.54 -3.15 -32.38
CA GLU A 532 -12.84 -3.04 -31.71
C GLU A 532 -13.77 -4.19 -32.12
N LEU A 533 -14.26 -4.93 -31.13
CA LEU A 533 -15.23 -6.01 -31.27
C LEU A 533 -16.54 -5.61 -30.60
N GLU A 534 -17.64 -5.65 -31.34
CA GLU A 534 -18.97 -5.28 -30.85
C GLU A 534 -19.91 -6.49 -30.87
N GLY A 535 -21.04 -6.39 -30.15
CA GLY A 535 -22.06 -7.43 -30.14
C GLY A 535 -21.76 -8.62 -29.22
N LEU A 536 -20.83 -8.47 -28.26
CA LEU A 536 -20.56 -9.48 -27.25
C LEU A 536 -21.77 -9.60 -26.29
N ARG A 537 -22.49 -10.72 -26.34
CA ARG A 537 -23.68 -10.96 -25.51
C ARG A 537 -23.27 -11.62 -24.20
N PHE A 538 -22.90 -10.84 -23.18
CA PHE A 538 -22.51 -11.40 -21.89
C PHE A 538 -23.73 -11.66 -21.03
N GLN A 539 -23.66 -12.77 -20.30
CA GLN A 539 -24.59 -13.11 -19.23
C GLN A 539 -23.93 -12.79 -17.89
N ARG A 540 -24.75 -12.45 -16.91
CA ARG A 540 -24.36 -12.25 -15.53
C ARG A 540 -23.77 -13.54 -14.96
N GLY A 541 -22.76 -13.40 -14.11
CA GLY A 541 -22.14 -14.50 -13.42
C GLY A 541 -20.63 -14.45 -13.41
N LEU A 542 -20.06 -15.45 -12.73
CA LEU A 542 -18.63 -15.57 -12.52
C LEU A 542 -17.98 -16.29 -13.71
N GLY A 543 -16.80 -15.82 -14.12
CA GLY A 543 -16.04 -16.49 -15.16
C GLY A 543 -14.65 -15.92 -15.33
N ASN A 544 -13.95 -16.39 -16.36
CA ASN A 544 -12.68 -15.82 -16.80
C ASN A 544 -12.87 -15.18 -18.16
N LEU A 545 -12.40 -13.95 -18.33
CA LEU A 545 -12.38 -13.26 -19.62
C LEU A 545 -11.00 -13.45 -20.24
N GLY A 546 -10.94 -13.97 -21.45
CA GLY A 546 -9.71 -14.09 -22.23
C GLY A 546 -9.72 -13.12 -23.42
N ALA A 547 -8.55 -12.54 -23.72
CA ALA A 547 -8.34 -11.77 -24.94
C ALA A 547 -7.01 -12.14 -25.60
N ARG A 548 -7.08 -12.69 -26.81
CA ARG A 548 -5.96 -13.30 -27.52
C ARG A 548 -5.77 -12.68 -28.90
N LEU A 549 -4.54 -12.68 -29.36
CA LEU A 549 -4.12 -12.27 -30.69
C LEU A 549 -3.49 -13.49 -31.36
N VAL A 550 -4.04 -13.90 -32.50
CA VAL A 550 -3.56 -15.05 -33.27
C VAL A 550 -2.97 -14.53 -34.58
N SER A 551 -1.67 -14.71 -34.79
CA SER A 551 -1.01 -14.34 -36.03
C SER A 551 0.04 -15.40 -36.40
N ARG A 552 0.03 -15.84 -37.67
CA ARG A 552 0.94 -16.87 -38.21
C ARG A 552 1.05 -18.13 -37.34
N GLY A 553 -0.06 -18.55 -36.72
CA GLY A 553 -0.12 -19.72 -35.84
C GLY A 553 0.48 -19.51 -34.43
N GLN A 554 0.93 -18.28 -34.12
CA GLN A 554 1.36 -17.89 -32.78
C GLN A 554 0.22 -17.18 -32.05
N VAL A 555 0.16 -17.37 -30.72
CA VAL A 555 -0.81 -16.73 -29.83
C VAL A 555 -0.08 -15.78 -28.88
N SER A 556 -0.63 -14.59 -28.70
CA SER A 556 -0.19 -13.63 -27.68
C SER A 556 -1.38 -12.94 -27.03
N GLY A 557 -1.18 -12.24 -25.91
CA GLY A 557 -2.26 -11.59 -25.18
C GLY A 557 -2.45 -10.14 -25.59
N ALA A 558 -3.64 -9.59 -25.36
CA ALA A 558 -3.84 -8.14 -25.42
C ALA A 558 -3.02 -7.41 -24.36
N ARG A 559 -2.55 -6.18 -24.63
CA ARG A 559 -1.90 -5.32 -23.63
C ARG A 559 -2.92 -4.80 -22.63
N MET A 560 -4.06 -4.36 -23.14
CA MET A 560 -5.21 -3.96 -22.35
C MET A 560 -6.50 -4.22 -23.12
N VAL A 561 -7.59 -4.42 -22.40
CA VAL A 561 -8.92 -4.59 -22.98
C VAL A 561 -9.87 -3.67 -22.25
N THR A 562 -10.47 -2.74 -22.99
CA THR A 562 -11.54 -1.89 -22.47
C THR A 562 -12.88 -2.57 -22.77
N MET A 563 -13.59 -2.97 -21.73
CA MET A 563 -14.91 -3.58 -21.81
C MET A 563 -15.97 -2.54 -21.48
N GLU A 564 -16.85 -2.27 -22.43
CA GLU A 564 -17.94 -1.31 -22.29
C GLU A 564 -19.28 -2.02 -22.45
N ARG A 565 -20.18 -1.88 -21.47
CA ARG A 565 -21.58 -2.27 -21.63
C ARG A 565 -22.30 -1.21 -22.45
N ILE A 566 -22.77 -1.57 -23.64
CA ILE A 566 -23.39 -0.65 -24.62
C ILE A 566 -24.91 -0.78 -24.70
N GLY A 567 -25.51 -1.77 -24.02
CA GLY A 567 -26.96 -1.91 -23.98
C GLY A 567 -27.44 -3.21 -23.34
N ASP A 568 -28.76 -3.36 -23.28
CA ASP A 568 -29.41 -4.60 -22.86
C ASP A 568 -29.35 -5.67 -23.95
N LEU A 569 -29.50 -6.94 -23.58
CA LEU A 569 -29.72 -7.99 -24.56
C LEU A 569 -31.11 -7.80 -25.19
N PRO A 570 -31.26 -7.92 -26.53
CA PRO A 570 -32.57 -7.87 -27.15
C PRO A 570 -33.45 -9.01 -26.61
N PRO A 571 -34.79 -8.81 -26.53
CA PRO A 571 -35.73 -9.84 -26.10
C PRO A 571 -35.52 -11.13 -26.90
N GLN A 572 -35.55 -12.29 -26.23
CA GLN A 572 -35.40 -13.60 -26.86
C GLN A 572 -36.61 -13.97 -27.73
#